data_AF-B6E304-F1
#
_entry.id   AF-B6E304-F1
#
_cell.length_a   1.000
_cell.length_b   1.000
_cell.length_c   1.000
_cell.angle_alpha   90.00
_cell.angle_beta   90.00
_cell.angle_gamma   90.00
#
_symmetry.space_group_name_H-M   'P 1'
#
loop_
_entity.id
_entity.type
_entity.pdbx_description
1 polymer ?
#
loop_
_entity_poly.entity_id
_entity_poly.type
_entity_poly.pdbx_seq_one_letter_code
_entity_poly.pdbx_strand_id
1 'polypeptide(L)' 'NKEAEVRIFHCCQCTSVETVTELTEFAKSIPGFASLDLNDQVTLLKYGVYEAIFAMLSSVMNKDGI' A
#
# COMPACT_ATOMS: atom_id res chain seq x y z
N ASN A 1 16.07 -21.49 -8.70
CA ASN A 1 15.74 -20.62 -7.55
C ASN A 1 15.62 -19.14 -7.90
N LYS A 2 16.67 -18.45 -8.37
CA LYS A 2 16.60 -17.00 -8.68
C LYS A 2 15.39 -16.58 -9.51
N GLU A 3 15.04 -17.35 -10.53
CA GLU A 3 13.90 -17.02 -11.39
C GLU A 3 12.55 -17.06 -10.65
N ALA A 4 12.37 -18.01 -9.73
CA ALA A 4 11.15 -18.11 -8.92
C ALA A 4 11.07 -16.96 -7.89
N GLU A 5 12.19 -16.63 -7.25
CA GLU A 5 12.30 -15.50 -6.32
C GLU A 5 11.98 -14.17 -7.01
N VAL A 6 12.52 -13.95 -8.22
CA VAL A 6 12.25 -12.76 -9.03
C VAL A 6 10.78 -12.68 -9.42
N ARG A 7 10.15 -13.81 -9.80
CA ARG A 7 8.71 -13.83 -10.10
C ARG A 7 7.86 -13.48 -8.88
N ILE A 8 8.18 -14.05 -7.72
CA ILE A 8 7.47 -13.73 -6.47
C ILE A 8 7.63 -12.24 -6.15
N PHE A 9 8.85 -11.71 -6.23
CA PHE A 9 9.11 -10.30 -5.97
C PHE A 9 8.35 -9.38 -6.95
N HIS A 10 8.30 -9.74 -8.22
CA HIS A 10 7.52 -9.03 -9.23
C HIS A 10 6.02 -9.04 -8.89
N CYS A 11 5.46 -10.19 -8.53
CA CYS A 11 4.06 -10.29 -8.08
C CYS A 11 3.79 -9.40 -6.85
N CYS A 12 4.69 -9.42 -5.85
CA CYS A 12 4.57 -8.54 -4.68
C CYS A 12 4.57 -7.05 -5.07
N GLN A 13 5.38 -6.65 -6.06
CA GLN A 13 5.37 -5.27 -6.56
C GLN A 13 4.05 -4.92 -7.26
N CYS A 14 3.52 -5.81 -8.09
CA CYS A 14 2.22 -5.59 -8.74
C CYS A 14 1.11 -5.36 -7.70
N THR A 15 1.00 -6.25 -6.72
CA THR A 15 0.03 -6.11 -5.62
C THR A 15 0.26 -4.81 -4.84
N SER A 16 1.51 -4.44 -4.56
CA SER A 16 1.82 -3.20 -3.84
C SER A 16 1.35 -1.96 -4.61
N VAL A 17 1.50 -1.93 -5.94
CA VAL A 17 1.04 -0.81 -6.79
C VAL A 17 -0.49 -0.69 -6.76
N GLU A 18 -1.19 -1.81 -6.84
CA GLU A 18 -2.65 -1.84 -6.71
C GLU A 18 -3.10 -1.31 -5.35
N THR A 19 -2.49 -1.78 -4.25
CA THR A 19 -2.84 -1.31 -2.90
C THR A 19 -2.51 0.17 -2.67
N VAL A 20 -1.42 0.70 -3.23
CA VAL A 20 -1.11 2.15 -3.18
C VAL A 20 -2.22 2.96 -3.85
N THR A 21 -2.76 2.45 -4.96
CA THR A 21 -3.86 3.10 -5.69
C THR A 21 -5.14 3.11 -4.84
N GLU A 22 -5.49 1.97 -4.24
CA GLU A 22 -6.64 1.84 -3.34
C GLU A 22 -6.52 2.75 -2.11
N LEU A 23 -5.34 2.78 -1.48
CA LEU A 23 -5.07 3.64 -0.32
C LEU A 23 -5.13 5.12 -0.68
N THR A 24 -4.75 5.48 -1.90
CA THR A 24 -4.87 6.86 -2.39
C THR A 24 -6.33 7.26 -2.55
N GLU A 25 -7.17 6.40 -3.13
CA GLU A 25 -8.60 6.66 -3.24
C GLU A 25 -9.30 6.67 -1.87
N PHE A 26 -8.91 5.76 -0.97
CA PHE A 26 -9.36 5.78 0.42
C PHE A 26 -8.99 7.11 1.10
N ALA A 27 -7.74 7.57 0.98
CA ALA A 27 -7.29 8.81 1.59
C ALA A 27 -8.11 10.02 1.10
N LYS A 28 -8.45 10.10 -0.19
CA LYS A 28 -9.33 11.15 -0.74
C LYS A 28 -10.74 11.15 -0.13
N SER A 29 -11.22 9.99 0.35
CA SER A 29 -12.52 9.88 1.02
C SER A 29 -12.51 10.38 2.49
N ILE A 30 -11.32 10.57 3.08
CA ILE A 30 -11.19 11.03 4.47
C ILE A 30 -11.54 12.53 4.54
N PRO A 31 -12.50 12.93 5.41
CA PRO A 31 -12.88 14.34 5.56
C PRO A 31 -11.67 15.24 5.85
N GLY A 32 -11.51 16.29 5.03
CA GLY A 32 -10.43 17.26 5.15
C GLY A 32 -9.13 16.88 4.42
N PHE A 33 -8.93 15.62 4.03
CA PHE A 33 -7.70 15.21 3.33
C PHE A 33 -7.57 15.86 1.96
N ALA A 34 -8.63 15.83 1.15
CA ALA A 34 -8.66 16.45 -0.18
C ALA A 34 -8.55 17.98 -0.15
N SER A 35 -8.71 18.60 1.03
CA SER A 35 -8.58 20.05 1.23
C SER A 35 -7.16 20.49 1.61
N LEU A 36 -6.24 19.55 1.86
CA LEU A 36 -4.82 19.84 2.12
C LEU A 36 -4.11 20.29 0.84
N ASP A 37 -2.94 20.93 0.99
CA ASP A 37 -2.05 21.19 -0.14
C ASP A 37 -1.71 19.89 -0.87
N LEU A 38 -1.61 19.95 -2.20
CA LEU A 38 -1.33 18.75 -2.99
C LEU A 38 0.01 18.11 -2.60
N ASN A 39 1.02 18.90 -2.24
CA ASN A 39 2.31 18.36 -1.79
C ASN A 39 2.18 17.68 -0.42
N ASP A 40 1.30 18.17 0.46
CA ASP A 40 1.04 17.54 1.74
C ASP A 40 0.30 16.21 1.56
N GLN A 41 -0.69 16.15 0.65
CA GLN A 41 -1.36 14.89 0.30
C GLN A 41 -0.36 13.85 -0.23
N VAL A 42 0.52 14.25 -1.15
CA VAL A 42 1.59 13.38 -1.68
C VAL A 42 2.57 12.97 -0.60
N THR A 43 2.95 13.89 0.30
CA THR A 43 3.88 13.62 1.41
C THR A 43 3.29 12.60 2.36
N LEU A 44 2.04 12.79 2.80
CA LEU A 44 1.36 11.87 3.69
C LEU A 44 1.25 10.46 3.08
N LEU A 45 0.86 10.35 1.81
CA LEU A 45 0.80 9.05 1.14
C LEU A 45 2.19 8.42 0.97
N LYS A 46 3.20 9.21 0.55
CA LYS A 46 4.57 8.73 0.37
C LYS A 46 5.17 8.12 1.64
N TYR A 47 4.89 8.72 2.80
CA TYR A 47 5.42 8.25 4.08
C TYR A 47 4.50 7.21 4.78
N GLY A 48 3.18 7.27 4.57
CA GLY A 48 2.23 6.41 5.30
C GLY A 48 1.82 5.12 4.57
N VAL A 49 2.00 5.01 3.25
CA VAL A 49 1.39 3.91 2.48
C VAL A 49 1.90 2.52 2.88
N TYR A 50 3.18 2.37 3.19
CA TYR A 50 3.73 1.07 3.61
C TYR A 50 3.30 0.67 5.02
N GLU A 51 3.13 1.63 5.93
CA GLU A 51 2.59 1.36 7.26
C GLU A 51 1.15 0.84 7.15
N ALA A 52 0.33 1.47 6.32
CA ALA A 52 -1.03 1.03 6.05
C ALA A 52 -1.06 -0.36 5.37
N ILE A 53 -0.19 -0.62 4.39
CA ILE A 53 -0.07 -1.93 3.74
C ILE A 53 0.23 -3.01 4.78
N PHE A 54 1.24 -2.84 5.64
CA PHE A 54 1.58 -3.86 6.63
C PHE A 54 0.49 -4.04 7.71
N ALA A 55 -0.19 -2.96 8.11
CA ALA A 55 -1.34 -3.06 8.99
C ALA A 55 -2.47 -3.89 8.36
N MET A 56 -2.80 -3.65 7.09
CA MET A 56 -3.84 -4.41 6.37
C MET A 56 -3.41 -5.84 6.06
N LEU A 57 -2.12 -6.07 5.78
CA LEU A 57 -1.58 -7.41 5.50
C LEU A 57 -1.83 -8.38 6.66
N SER A 58 -1.84 -7.88 7.90
CA SER A 58 -2.19 -8.67 9.08
C SER A 58 -3.59 -9.30 9.02
N SER A 59 -4.53 -8.70 8.28
CA SER A 59 -5.90 -9.22 8.13
C SER A 59 -6.01 -10.42 7.20
N VAL A 60 -5.01 -10.65 6.34
CA VAL A 60 -4.96 -11.78 5.39
C VAL A 60 -3.87 -12.78 5.74
N MET A 61 -3.20 -12.62 6.89
CA MET A 61 -2.15 -13.51 7.37
C MET A 61 -2.59 -14.30 8.60
N ASN A 62 -2.11 -15.53 8.70
CA ASN A 62 -2.15 -16.31 9.92
C ASN A 62 -0.76 -16.93 10.20
N LYS A 63 -0.67 -17.79 11.23
CA LYS A 63 0.60 -18.41 11.66
C LYS A 63 1.27 -19.29 10.59
N ASP A 64 0.51 -19.75 9.60
CA ASP A 64 0.98 -20.66 8.53
C ASP A 64 1.33 -19.90 7.24
N GLY A 65 0.98 -18.61 7.13
CA GLY A 65 1.28 -17.76 5.97
C GLY A 65 0.16 -16.78 5.63
N ILE A 66 0.29 -16.18 4.43
CA ILE A 66 -0.85 -15.62 3.67
C ILE A 66 -1.63 -16.78 3.07
#